data_AF-M2SUG5-F1
#
_entry.id   AF-M2SUG5-F1
#
_cell.length_a   1.000
_cell.length_b   1.000
_cell.length_c   1.000
_cell.angle_alpha   90.00
_cell.angle_beta   90.00
_cell.angle_gamma   90.00
#
_symmetry.space_group_name_H-M   'P 1'
#
loop_
_entity.id
_entity.type
_entity.pdbx_description
1 polymer ?
#
loop_
_entity_poly.entity_id
_entity_poly.type
_entity_poly.pdbx_seq_one_letter_code
_entity_poly.pdbx_strand_id
1 'polypeptide(L)'
;MTSTGASDGKNDTENHPEPSNEAIKQPTLTEKKQSLSWIGMNELQLEIQRLKSDIDTRNAYTRSLERDNAKAASVVLENEVLRKKVDELIKNLESKDTELYMLRSALASSAKTAEEAAHMRVQMEAFPIISLGLAFSMINLLLESSKHEAQADDITRTQASVNGLQIKLTAEENINKQLTTELAESEEKIKNITGVAETLRSQNKSIESKVKGLQNKVEGLEKVRDWHYKDYTQALQLCNTLKQESAMLKEEKRALAEKFASQLRDLGGFVTDLDLVAEEIRIYVCPHNNLRGIHYATAKETQIKKVWRVAGEMWKRWENEAKFLKAYETARQNILDHTRAHEVALHRNGDWWREIKAAFDELDRKRHFCTTYT
;
A
#
# COMPACT_ATOMS: atom_id res chain seq x y z
N MET A 1 -58.77 -62.69 8.05
CA MET A 1 -57.65 -63.65 8.07
C MET A 1 -56.51 -62.99 8.83
N THR A 2 -56.16 -63.58 9.98
CA THR A 2 -54.81 -63.67 10.62
C THR A 2 -53.75 -62.63 10.25
N SER A 3 -52.91 -62.08 11.13
CA SER A 3 -52.54 -62.39 12.51
C SER A 3 -51.37 -61.46 12.83
N THR A 4 -51.46 -60.77 13.98
CA THR A 4 -50.40 -60.55 15.00
C THR A 4 -48.97 -60.17 14.60
N GLY A 5 -48.50 -59.05 15.20
CA GLY A 5 -47.33 -59.09 16.09
C GLY A 5 -46.05 -58.44 15.58
N ALA A 6 -45.61 -57.38 16.27
CA ALA A 6 -44.40 -57.40 17.11
C ALA A 6 -44.08 -55.97 17.58
N SER A 7 -44.23 -55.77 18.88
CA SER A 7 -43.72 -54.63 19.63
C SER A 7 -42.27 -54.96 20.01
N ASP A 8 -41.31 -54.17 19.55
CA ASP A 8 -39.97 -54.14 20.11
C ASP A 8 -39.72 -52.73 20.66
N GLY A 9 -39.69 -52.66 21.99
CA GLY A 9 -39.25 -51.49 22.73
C GLY A 9 -37.76 -51.29 22.54
N LYS A 10 -37.38 -50.13 21.98
CA LYS A 10 -36.04 -49.59 22.09
C LYS A 10 -36.03 -48.53 23.18
N ASN A 11 -35.15 -48.74 24.14
CA ASN A 11 -34.73 -47.75 25.12
C ASN A 11 -34.04 -46.60 24.37
N ASP A 12 -34.73 -45.48 24.21
CA ASP A 12 -34.13 -44.21 23.84
C ASP A 12 -33.45 -43.63 25.09
N THR A 13 -32.15 -43.90 25.22
CA THR A 13 -31.26 -43.06 26.03
C THR A 13 -31.21 -41.67 25.40
N GLU A 14 -31.95 -40.73 26.02
CA GLU A 14 -31.80 -39.29 25.84
C GLU A 14 -30.34 -38.88 26.15
N ASN A 15 -29.49 -38.85 25.13
CA ASN A 15 -28.26 -38.06 25.15
C ASN A 15 -28.64 -36.61 24.85
N HIS A 16 -28.88 -35.84 25.90
CA HIS A 16 -28.82 -34.38 25.82
C HIS A 16 -27.38 -33.98 25.44
N PRO A 17 -27.16 -33.24 24.35
CA PRO A 17 -25.88 -32.58 24.15
C PRO A 17 -25.79 -31.42 25.14
N GLU A 18 -24.85 -31.51 26.09
CA GLU A 18 -24.41 -30.36 26.87
C GLU A 18 -24.07 -29.21 25.91
N PRO A 19 -24.55 -27.98 26.15
CA PRO A 19 -24.08 -26.83 25.42
C PRO A 19 -22.63 -26.61 25.85
N SER A 20 -21.69 -26.95 24.97
CA SER A 20 -20.33 -26.49 25.09
C SER A 20 -20.34 -24.97 25.16
N ASN A 21 -20.12 -24.43 26.35
CA ASN A 21 -19.79 -23.03 26.57
C ASN A 21 -18.46 -22.75 25.87
N GLU A 22 -18.48 -22.62 24.54
CA GLU A 22 -17.49 -21.85 23.82
C GLU A 22 -17.63 -20.42 24.31
N ALA A 23 -16.82 -20.09 25.31
CA ALA A 23 -16.58 -18.73 25.71
C ALA A 23 -16.20 -17.96 24.45
N ILE A 24 -17.16 -17.18 23.94
CA ILE A 24 -16.95 -16.18 22.89
C ILE A 24 -15.90 -15.24 23.48
N LYS A 25 -14.63 -15.51 23.17
CA LYS A 25 -13.51 -14.63 23.53
C LYS A 25 -13.83 -13.30 22.90
N GLN A 26 -14.27 -12.35 23.73
CA GLN A 26 -14.38 -10.99 23.28
C GLN A 26 -12.99 -10.55 22.84
N PRO A 27 -12.84 -10.03 21.61
CA PRO A 27 -11.56 -9.60 21.10
C PRO A 27 -11.00 -8.54 22.04
N THR A 28 -9.76 -8.75 22.46
CA THR A 28 -9.06 -7.80 23.32
C THR A 28 -8.95 -6.45 22.61
N LEU A 29 -8.87 -5.36 23.39
CA LEU A 29 -8.83 -3.97 22.88
C LEU A 29 -7.74 -3.75 21.81
N THR A 30 -6.69 -4.56 21.82
CA THR A 30 -5.61 -4.62 20.84
C THR A 30 -6.01 -5.30 19.53
N GLU A 31 -6.76 -6.41 19.58
CA GLU A 31 -7.31 -7.11 18.40
C GLU A 31 -8.37 -6.24 17.69
N LYS A 32 -9.17 -5.50 18.46
CA LYS A 32 -10.12 -4.51 17.91
C LYS A 32 -9.44 -3.36 17.17
N LYS A 33 -8.25 -2.93 17.62
CA LYS A 33 -7.45 -1.89 16.94
C LYS A 33 -6.77 -2.42 15.68
N GLN A 34 -6.29 -3.66 15.69
CA GLN A 34 -5.68 -4.29 14.51
C GLN A 34 -6.71 -4.57 13.40
N SER A 35 -7.93 -5.00 13.75
CA SER A 35 -9.00 -5.21 12.76
C SER A 35 -9.48 -3.90 12.13
N LEU A 36 -9.61 -2.82 12.92
CA LEU A 36 -9.93 -1.48 12.41
C LEU A 36 -8.84 -0.93 11.48
N SER A 37 -7.56 -1.17 11.80
CA SER A 37 -6.43 -0.79 10.94
C SER A 37 -6.43 -1.54 9.61
N TRP A 38 -6.81 -2.83 9.60
CA TRP A 38 -6.87 -3.65 8.39
C TRP A 38 -8.03 -3.27 7.48
N ILE A 39 -9.21 -3.00 8.08
CA ILE A 39 -10.39 -2.54 7.36
C ILE A 39 -10.11 -1.19 6.70
N GLY A 40 -9.51 -0.24 7.42
CA GLY A 40 -9.14 1.07 6.85
C GLY A 40 -8.09 0.98 5.73
N MET A 41 -7.18 0.00 5.78
CA MET A 41 -6.18 -0.21 4.73
C MET A 41 -6.79 -0.79 3.45
N ASN A 42 -7.76 -1.71 3.59
CA ASN A 42 -8.52 -2.23 2.45
C ASN A 42 -9.40 -1.16 1.80
N GLU A 43 -10.07 -0.31 2.59
CA GLU A 43 -10.84 0.82 2.06
C GLU A 43 -9.95 1.80 1.30
N LEU A 44 -8.76 2.12 1.83
CA LEU A 44 -7.78 2.95 1.12
C LEU A 44 -7.29 2.30 -0.18
N GLN A 45 -7.03 1.00 -0.20
CA GLN A 45 -6.64 0.29 -1.42
C GLN A 45 -7.73 0.29 -2.49
N LEU A 46 -8.99 0.07 -2.09
CA LEU A 46 -10.14 0.14 -2.99
C LEU A 46 -10.30 1.55 -3.57
N GLU A 47 -10.15 2.59 -2.75
CA GLU A 47 -10.22 3.97 -3.24
C GLU A 47 -9.03 4.32 -4.16
N ILE A 48 -7.83 3.81 -3.90
CA ILE A 48 -6.69 3.96 -4.82
C ILE A 48 -6.96 3.27 -6.15
N GLN A 49 -7.51 2.06 -6.15
CA GLN A 49 -7.88 1.36 -7.39
C GLN A 49 -8.95 2.13 -8.17
N ARG A 50 -9.97 2.64 -7.47
CA ARG A 50 -11.01 3.48 -8.07
C ARG A 50 -10.41 4.74 -8.69
N LEU A 51 -9.60 5.48 -7.96
CA LEU A 51 -8.95 6.70 -8.45
C LEU A 51 -8.02 6.42 -9.63
N LYS A 52 -7.33 5.28 -9.64
CA LYS A 52 -6.48 4.86 -10.77
C LYS A 52 -7.31 4.59 -12.02
N SER A 53 -8.44 3.90 -11.87
CA SER A 53 -9.41 3.71 -12.96
C SER A 53 -9.96 5.04 -13.49
N ASP A 54 -10.30 5.99 -12.60
CA ASP A 54 -10.76 7.33 -13.01
C ASP A 54 -9.68 8.11 -13.76
N ILE A 55 -8.41 8.00 -13.35
CA ILE A 55 -7.25 8.61 -14.05
C ILE A 55 -7.10 8.01 -15.44
N ASP A 56 -7.16 6.68 -15.56
CA ASP A 56 -7.03 6.01 -16.86
C ASP A 56 -8.16 6.42 -17.81
N THR A 57 -9.39 6.55 -17.28
CA THR A 57 -10.56 7.01 -18.03
C THR A 57 -10.39 8.47 -18.49
N ARG A 58 -9.91 9.35 -17.61
CA ARG A 58 -9.62 10.75 -17.96
C ARG A 58 -8.46 10.89 -18.94
N ASN A 59 -7.43 10.06 -18.82
CA ASN A 59 -6.31 10.03 -19.77
C ASN A 59 -6.77 9.58 -21.15
N ALA A 60 -7.64 8.56 -21.22
CA ALA A 60 -8.26 8.13 -22.48
C ALA A 60 -9.10 9.26 -23.10
N TYR A 61 -9.87 9.98 -22.29
CA TYR A 61 -10.64 11.13 -22.72
C TYR A 61 -9.75 12.29 -23.20
N THR A 62 -8.67 12.59 -22.48
CA THR A 62 -7.68 13.62 -22.85
C THR A 62 -7.03 13.30 -24.19
N ARG A 63 -6.62 12.04 -24.43
CA ARG A 63 -6.11 11.61 -25.73
C ARG A 63 -7.15 11.71 -26.84
N SER A 64 -8.43 11.53 -26.52
CA SER A 64 -9.51 11.76 -27.49
C SER A 64 -9.62 13.24 -27.84
N LEU A 65 -9.59 14.12 -26.84
CA LEU A 65 -9.58 15.57 -27.06
C LEU A 65 -8.35 16.03 -27.82
N GLU A 66 -7.17 15.47 -27.57
CA GLU A 66 -5.96 15.76 -28.35
C GLU A 66 -6.12 15.37 -29.82
N ARG A 67 -6.75 14.21 -30.09
CA ARG A 67 -7.11 13.81 -31.46
C ARG A 67 -8.10 14.78 -32.11
N ASP A 68 -9.12 15.21 -31.37
CA ASP A 68 -10.10 16.16 -31.90
C ASP A 68 -9.49 17.55 -32.10
N ASN A 69 -8.55 17.97 -31.25
CA ASN A 69 -7.80 19.21 -31.39
C ASN A 69 -6.83 19.15 -32.59
N ALA A 70 -6.23 17.99 -32.86
CA ALA A 70 -5.43 17.77 -34.07
C ALA A 70 -6.30 17.84 -35.34
N LYS A 71 -7.53 17.29 -35.29
CA LYS A 71 -8.51 17.48 -36.38
C LYS A 71 -8.89 18.95 -36.55
N ALA A 72 -9.13 19.66 -35.45
CA ALA A 72 -9.44 21.09 -35.50
C ALA A 72 -8.27 21.90 -36.11
N ALA A 73 -7.02 21.58 -35.74
CA ALA A 73 -5.85 22.20 -36.35
C ALA A 73 -5.74 21.90 -37.87
N SER A 74 -6.12 20.70 -38.30
CA SER A 74 -6.23 20.37 -39.73
C SER A 74 -7.29 21.23 -40.43
N VAL A 75 -8.45 21.43 -39.80
CA VAL A 75 -9.52 22.30 -40.32
C VAL A 75 -9.07 23.76 -40.37
N VAL A 76 -8.29 24.23 -39.40
CA VAL A 76 -7.68 25.58 -39.43
C VAL A 76 -6.75 25.73 -40.64
N LEU A 77 -5.92 24.72 -40.91
CA LEU A 77 -5.02 24.73 -42.05
C LEU A 77 -5.80 24.73 -43.38
N GLU A 78 -6.88 23.94 -43.46
CA GLU A 78 -7.79 23.90 -44.60
C GLU A 78 -8.51 25.23 -44.81
N ASN A 79 -8.97 25.87 -43.73
CA ASN A 79 -9.53 27.21 -43.74
C ASN A 79 -8.51 28.27 -44.20
N GLU A 80 -7.24 28.12 -43.85
CA GLU A 80 -6.19 29.03 -44.30
C GLU A 80 -5.91 28.86 -45.80
N VAL A 81 -5.97 27.63 -46.32
CA VAL A 81 -5.92 27.36 -47.77
C VAL A 81 -7.15 27.97 -48.47
N LEU A 82 -8.35 27.82 -47.90
CA LEU A 82 -9.56 28.43 -48.43
C LEU A 82 -9.49 29.95 -48.42
N ARG A 83 -8.99 30.58 -47.34
CA ARG A 83 -8.75 32.04 -47.29
C ARG A 83 -7.83 32.49 -48.42
N LYS A 84 -6.72 31.79 -48.65
CA LYS A 84 -5.82 32.12 -49.78
C LYS A 84 -6.53 32.01 -51.14
N LYS A 85 -7.37 30.99 -51.33
CA LYS A 85 -8.19 30.87 -52.55
C LYS A 85 -9.21 32.01 -52.67
N VAL A 86 -9.83 32.42 -51.58
CA VAL A 86 -10.75 33.56 -51.55
C VAL A 86 -10.02 34.85 -51.91
N ASP A 87 -8.85 35.11 -51.32
CA ASP A 87 -8.03 36.29 -51.65
C ASP A 87 -7.62 36.30 -53.13
N GLU A 88 -7.27 35.14 -53.68
CA GLU A 88 -6.96 34.99 -55.10
C GLU A 88 -8.18 35.22 -56.00
N LEU A 89 -9.36 34.74 -55.59
CA LEU A 89 -10.62 35.01 -56.27
C LEU A 89 -10.99 36.50 -56.20
N ILE A 90 -10.82 37.17 -55.05
CA ILE A 90 -11.02 38.62 -54.89
C ILE A 90 -10.11 39.38 -55.87
N LYS A 91 -8.84 39.01 -55.93
CA LYS A 91 -7.88 39.65 -56.85
C LYS A 91 -8.24 39.43 -58.32
N ASN A 92 -8.70 38.23 -58.66
CA ASN A 92 -9.23 37.93 -59.99
C ASN A 92 -10.51 38.71 -60.30
N LEU A 93 -11.39 38.89 -59.31
CA LEU A 93 -12.60 39.69 -59.39
C LEU A 93 -12.30 41.16 -59.65
N GLU A 94 -11.39 41.75 -58.87
CA GLU A 94 -10.91 43.12 -59.09
C GLU A 94 -10.32 43.30 -60.50
N SER A 95 -9.53 42.33 -60.97
CA SER A 95 -9.02 42.32 -62.34
C SER A 95 -10.15 42.24 -63.38
N LYS A 96 -11.17 41.40 -63.16
CA LYS A 96 -12.32 41.29 -64.07
C LYS A 96 -13.22 42.50 -64.04
N ASP A 97 -13.38 43.17 -62.91
CA ASP A 97 -14.07 44.46 -62.81
C ASP A 97 -13.33 45.54 -63.58
N THR A 98 -12.00 45.58 -63.51
CA THR A 98 -11.22 46.51 -64.36
C THR A 98 -11.36 46.18 -65.86
N GLU A 99 -11.34 44.90 -66.25
CA GLU A 99 -11.62 44.50 -67.64
C GLU A 99 -13.04 44.89 -68.09
N LEU A 100 -14.05 44.67 -67.24
CA LEU A 100 -15.43 45.04 -67.51
C LEU A 100 -15.61 46.56 -67.62
N TYR A 101 -14.95 47.33 -66.77
CA TYR A 101 -14.93 48.78 -66.83
C TYR A 101 -14.32 49.26 -68.16
N MET A 102 -13.19 48.67 -68.57
CA MET A 102 -12.55 48.96 -69.86
C MET A 102 -13.44 48.59 -71.05
N LEU A 103 -14.12 47.43 -70.99
CA LEU A 103 -15.07 47.00 -72.01
C LEU A 103 -16.31 47.89 -72.08
N ARG A 104 -16.87 48.32 -70.94
CA ARG A 104 -17.99 49.27 -70.89
C ARG A 104 -17.58 50.64 -71.44
N SER A 105 -16.38 51.10 -71.14
CA SER A 105 -15.81 52.33 -71.72
C SER A 105 -15.66 52.20 -73.24
N ALA A 106 -15.12 51.09 -73.72
CA ALA A 106 -14.98 50.81 -75.15
C ALA A 106 -16.35 50.69 -75.83
N LEU A 107 -17.32 50.03 -75.20
CA LEU A 107 -18.69 49.91 -75.68
C LEU A 107 -19.38 51.28 -75.75
N ALA A 108 -19.21 52.14 -74.75
CA ALA A 108 -19.74 53.50 -74.77
C ALA A 108 -19.12 54.34 -75.90
N SER A 109 -17.82 54.17 -76.16
CA SER A 109 -17.15 54.81 -77.31
C SER A 109 -17.65 54.27 -78.66
N SER A 110 -17.92 52.96 -78.73
CA SER A 110 -18.45 52.29 -79.92
C SER A 110 -19.92 52.67 -80.19
N ALA A 111 -20.74 52.75 -79.13
CA ALA A 111 -22.12 53.23 -79.21
C ALA A 111 -22.19 54.67 -79.72
N LYS A 112 -21.23 55.53 -79.31
CA LYS A 112 -21.09 56.89 -79.84
C LYS A 112 -20.76 56.89 -81.33
N THR A 113 -19.86 56.01 -81.80
CA THR A 113 -19.60 55.84 -83.24
C THR A 113 -20.78 55.24 -84.01
N ALA A 114 -21.59 54.38 -83.38
CA ALA A 114 -22.81 53.84 -83.98
C ALA A 114 -23.93 54.89 -84.08
N GLU A 115 -24.02 55.79 -83.11
CA GLU A 115 -24.91 56.96 -83.13
C GLU A 115 -24.48 57.96 -84.22
N GLU A 116 -23.17 58.21 -84.38
CA GLU A 116 -22.60 58.96 -85.50
C GLU A 116 -22.87 58.29 -86.87
N ALA A 117 -22.80 56.96 -86.95
CA ALA A 117 -23.14 56.21 -88.16
C ALA A 117 -24.65 56.24 -88.47
N ALA A 118 -25.53 56.18 -87.47
CA ALA A 118 -26.97 56.35 -87.63
C ALA A 118 -27.30 57.78 -88.12
N HIS A 119 -26.61 58.80 -87.59
CA HIS A 119 -26.70 60.18 -88.06
C HIS A 119 -26.22 60.33 -89.52
N MET A 120 -25.12 59.67 -89.93
CA MET A 120 -24.69 59.64 -91.34
C MET A 120 -25.70 58.90 -92.23
N ARG A 121 -26.35 57.83 -91.76
CA ARG A 121 -27.41 57.10 -92.48
C ARG A 121 -28.60 57.99 -92.79
N VAL A 122 -29.02 58.81 -91.82
CA VAL A 122 -30.07 59.84 -92.00
C VAL A 122 -29.61 60.92 -93.00
N GLN A 123 -28.32 61.31 -93.00
CA GLN A 123 -27.79 62.22 -94.02
C GLN A 123 -27.75 61.61 -95.44
N MET A 124 -27.52 60.30 -95.56
CA MET A 124 -27.54 59.60 -96.86
C MET A 124 -28.94 59.52 -97.47
N GLU A 125 -29.97 59.29 -96.66
CA GLU A 125 -31.37 59.26 -97.14
C GLU A 125 -31.86 60.63 -97.62
N ALA A 126 -31.17 61.71 -97.24
CA ALA A 126 -31.47 63.09 -97.63
C ALA A 126 -30.81 63.56 -98.94
N PHE A 127 -29.97 62.76 -99.61
CA PHE A 127 -29.24 63.17 -100.82
C PHE A 127 -29.85 62.60 -102.13
N PRO A 128 -30.33 63.43 -103.08
CA PRO A 128 -30.76 62.98 -104.41
C PRO A 128 -29.57 62.78 -105.37
N ILE A 129 -29.70 61.78 -106.24
CA ILE A 129 -28.69 61.18 -107.13
C ILE A 129 -28.27 62.10 -108.30
N ILE A 130 -26.99 62.51 -108.40
CA ILE A 130 -26.33 62.94 -109.67
C ILE A 130 -24.82 62.61 -109.70
N SER A 131 -24.37 61.94 -110.78
CA SER A 131 -23.00 61.86 -111.36
C SER A 131 -21.94 60.87 -110.81
N LEU A 132 -21.17 60.33 -111.77
CA LEU A 132 -20.27 59.17 -111.80
C LEU A 132 -19.08 59.16 -110.79
N GLY A 133 -18.88 60.22 -109.99
CA GLY A 133 -17.86 60.27 -108.93
C GLY A 133 -18.24 59.50 -107.66
N LEU A 134 -19.50 59.08 -107.53
CA LEU A 134 -20.07 58.47 -106.32
C LEU A 134 -19.86 56.96 -106.18
N ALA A 135 -19.49 56.23 -107.24
CA ALA A 135 -19.32 54.76 -107.16
C ALA A 135 -18.18 54.36 -106.20
N PHE A 136 -17.11 55.15 -106.14
CA PHE A 136 -15.98 54.90 -105.21
C PHE A 136 -16.33 55.28 -103.76
N SER A 137 -17.17 56.31 -103.57
CA SER A 137 -17.67 56.72 -102.26
C SER A 137 -18.70 55.75 -101.70
N MET A 138 -19.60 55.21 -102.54
CA MET A 138 -20.60 54.21 -102.15
C MET A 138 -19.98 52.87 -101.77
N ILE A 139 -18.90 52.44 -102.46
CA ILE A 139 -18.18 51.20 -102.12
C ILE A 139 -17.45 51.35 -100.78
N ASN A 140 -16.77 52.48 -100.53
CA ASN A 140 -16.17 52.76 -99.22
C ASN A 140 -17.23 52.84 -98.12
N LEU A 141 -18.41 53.41 -98.40
CA LEU A 141 -19.49 53.49 -97.42
C LEU A 141 -20.16 52.14 -97.12
N LEU A 142 -20.33 51.27 -98.13
CA LEU A 142 -20.83 49.90 -97.94
C LEU A 142 -19.82 49.05 -97.16
N LEU A 143 -18.53 49.27 -97.37
CA LEU A 143 -17.46 48.64 -96.59
C LEU A 143 -17.49 49.10 -95.13
N GLU A 144 -17.69 50.38 -94.87
CA GLU A 144 -17.83 50.93 -93.52
C GLU A 144 -19.14 50.50 -92.85
N SER A 145 -20.26 50.41 -93.59
CA SER A 145 -21.53 49.87 -93.08
C SER A 145 -21.42 48.40 -92.71
N SER A 146 -20.73 47.58 -93.51
CA SER A 146 -20.50 46.16 -93.20
C SER A 146 -19.53 45.98 -92.02
N LYS A 147 -18.53 46.87 -91.86
CA LYS A 147 -17.71 46.96 -90.64
C LYS A 147 -18.55 47.29 -89.40
N HIS A 148 -19.48 48.23 -89.51
CA HIS A 148 -20.34 48.62 -88.39
C HIS A 148 -21.36 47.53 -88.02
N GLU A 149 -21.86 46.77 -88.99
CA GLU A 149 -22.74 45.61 -88.76
C GLU A 149 -21.97 44.46 -88.10
N ALA A 150 -20.74 44.19 -88.54
CA ALA A 150 -19.83 43.26 -87.86
C ALA A 150 -19.47 43.73 -86.43
N GLN A 151 -19.34 45.03 -86.19
CA GLN A 151 -19.16 45.60 -84.86
C GLN A 151 -20.41 45.46 -83.98
N ALA A 152 -21.62 45.55 -84.54
CA ALA A 152 -22.87 45.35 -83.80
C ALA A 152 -23.06 43.89 -83.33
N ASP A 153 -22.66 42.92 -84.16
CA ASP A 153 -22.61 41.51 -83.76
C ASP A 153 -21.56 41.27 -82.65
N ASP A 154 -20.41 41.93 -82.73
CA ASP A 154 -19.36 41.87 -81.70
C ASP A 154 -19.79 42.54 -80.38
N ILE A 155 -20.60 43.61 -80.46
CA ILE A 155 -21.27 44.23 -79.30
C ILE A 155 -22.25 43.25 -78.64
N THR A 156 -23.04 42.54 -79.44
CA THR A 156 -24.02 41.58 -78.90
C THR A 156 -23.31 40.40 -78.21
N ARG A 157 -22.19 39.95 -78.79
CA ARG A 157 -21.33 38.91 -78.22
C ARG A 157 -20.65 39.34 -76.93
N THR A 158 -20.12 40.58 -76.90
CA THR A 158 -19.51 41.14 -75.69
C THR A 158 -20.55 41.37 -74.60
N GLN A 159 -21.76 41.84 -74.93
CA GLN A 159 -22.87 41.99 -73.97
C GLN A 159 -23.27 40.65 -73.34
N ALA A 160 -23.34 39.57 -74.13
CA ALA A 160 -23.61 38.22 -73.61
C ALA A 160 -22.49 37.74 -72.66
N SER A 161 -21.22 38.05 -72.97
CA SER A 161 -20.08 37.77 -72.11
C SER A 161 -20.14 38.55 -70.79
N VAL A 162 -20.48 39.85 -70.85
CA VAL A 162 -20.69 40.70 -69.66
C VAL A 162 -21.79 40.14 -68.76
N ASN A 163 -22.93 39.73 -69.31
CA ASN A 163 -24.01 39.11 -68.53
C ASN A 163 -23.55 37.78 -67.90
N GLY A 164 -22.78 36.96 -68.63
CA GLY A 164 -22.22 35.72 -68.10
C GLY A 164 -21.23 35.96 -66.95
N LEU A 165 -20.40 37.01 -67.03
CA LEU A 165 -19.50 37.41 -65.96
C LEU A 165 -20.24 37.97 -64.74
N GLN A 166 -21.31 38.75 -64.95
CA GLN A 166 -22.13 39.30 -63.87
C GLN A 166 -22.80 38.20 -63.04
N ILE A 167 -23.26 37.12 -63.69
CA ILE A 167 -23.83 35.94 -63.00
C ILE A 167 -22.75 35.21 -62.19
N LYS A 168 -21.55 35.03 -62.75
CA LYS A 168 -20.43 34.41 -62.02
C LYS A 168 -19.99 35.25 -60.83
N LEU A 169 -19.93 36.58 -60.99
CA LEU A 169 -19.63 37.53 -59.92
C LEU A 169 -20.61 37.39 -58.75
N THR A 170 -21.92 37.38 -59.03
CA THR A 170 -22.95 37.23 -57.99
C THR A 170 -22.94 35.86 -57.32
N ALA A 171 -22.62 34.79 -58.05
CA ALA A 171 -22.43 33.47 -57.46
C ALA A 171 -21.24 33.44 -56.48
N GLU A 172 -20.13 34.07 -56.86
CA GLU A 172 -18.92 34.10 -56.04
C GLU A 172 -19.05 35.01 -54.82
N GLU A 173 -19.76 36.13 -54.93
CA GLU A 173 -20.14 36.98 -53.79
C GLU A 173 -20.97 36.20 -52.76
N ASN A 174 -21.91 35.35 -53.21
CA ASN A 174 -22.72 34.52 -52.33
C ASN A 174 -21.89 33.44 -51.64
N ILE A 175 -20.98 32.77 -52.37
CA ILE A 175 -20.04 31.80 -51.79
C ILE A 175 -19.15 32.48 -50.75
N ASN A 176 -18.64 33.68 -51.04
CA ASN A 176 -17.77 34.41 -50.13
C ASN A 176 -18.51 34.81 -48.84
N LYS A 177 -19.77 35.25 -48.93
CA LYS A 177 -20.62 35.49 -47.75
C LYS A 177 -20.83 34.24 -46.90
N GLN A 178 -21.06 33.09 -47.55
CA GLN A 178 -21.22 31.82 -46.84
C GLN A 178 -19.94 31.42 -46.11
N LEU A 179 -18.79 31.44 -46.80
CA LEU A 179 -17.48 31.12 -46.21
C LEU A 179 -17.12 32.05 -45.04
N THR A 180 -17.45 33.34 -45.14
CA THR A 180 -17.22 34.31 -44.06
C THR A 180 -18.04 33.96 -42.81
N THR A 181 -19.28 33.50 -43.00
CA THR A 181 -20.15 33.09 -41.89
C THR A 181 -19.66 31.79 -41.24
N GLU A 182 -19.29 30.80 -42.04
CA GLU A 182 -18.73 29.52 -41.56
C GLU A 182 -17.41 29.72 -40.81
N LEU A 183 -16.56 30.63 -41.28
CA LEU A 183 -15.31 31.00 -40.63
C LEU A 183 -15.54 31.59 -39.24
N ALA A 184 -16.49 32.52 -39.10
CA ALA A 184 -16.85 33.11 -37.82
C ALA A 184 -17.41 32.06 -36.83
N GLU A 185 -18.25 31.13 -37.30
CA GLU A 185 -18.72 30.01 -36.48
C GLU A 185 -17.58 29.08 -36.04
N SER A 186 -16.63 28.83 -36.94
CA SER A 186 -15.43 28.02 -36.66
C SER A 186 -14.56 28.67 -35.58
N GLU A 187 -14.32 29.98 -35.67
CA GLU A 187 -13.52 30.73 -34.69
C GLU A 187 -14.14 30.67 -33.29
N GLU A 188 -15.47 30.80 -33.19
CA GLU A 188 -16.18 30.69 -31.91
C GLU A 188 -16.13 29.25 -31.34
N LYS A 189 -16.23 28.22 -32.20
CA LYS A 189 -16.05 26.82 -31.78
C LYS A 189 -14.64 26.57 -31.24
N ILE A 190 -13.61 27.08 -31.90
CA ILE A 190 -12.20 26.96 -31.47
C ILE A 190 -12.00 27.63 -30.11
N LYS A 191 -12.56 28.83 -29.91
CA LYS A 191 -12.50 29.54 -28.63
C LYS A 191 -13.14 28.73 -27.51
N ASN A 192 -14.33 28.16 -27.74
CA ASN A 192 -15.02 27.31 -26.78
C ASN A 192 -14.22 26.05 -26.44
N ILE A 193 -13.66 25.36 -27.44
CA ILE A 193 -12.81 24.18 -27.24
C ILE A 193 -11.58 24.53 -26.40
N THR A 194 -10.96 25.69 -26.69
CA THR A 194 -9.76 26.15 -25.97
C THR A 194 -10.07 26.42 -24.49
N GLY A 195 -11.20 27.09 -24.19
CA GLY A 195 -11.63 27.32 -22.81
C GLY A 195 -11.94 26.03 -22.03
N VAL A 196 -12.56 25.05 -22.68
CA VAL A 196 -12.77 23.71 -22.09
C VAL A 196 -11.44 23.02 -21.83
N ALA A 197 -10.50 23.07 -22.78
CA ALA A 197 -9.19 22.44 -22.63
C ALA A 197 -8.38 23.04 -21.47
N GLU A 198 -8.41 24.37 -21.28
CA GLU A 198 -7.76 25.04 -20.16
C GLU A 198 -8.38 24.64 -18.81
N THR A 199 -9.71 24.57 -18.76
CA THR A 199 -10.45 24.13 -17.56
C THR A 199 -10.05 22.71 -17.19
N LEU A 200 -10.04 21.78 -18.15
CA LEU A 200 -9.62 20.39 -17.94
C LEU A 200 -8.15 20.29 -17.50
N ARG A 201 -7.26 21.10 -18.10
CA ARG A 201 -5.84 21.14 -17.72
C ARG A 201 -5.65 21.61 -16.28
N SER A 202 -6.42 22.59 -15.83
CA SER A 202 -6.40 23.06 -14.43
C SER A 202 -6.91 21.99 -13.46
N GLN A 203 -7.97 21.26 -13.83
CA GLN A 203 -8.52 20.16 -13.03
C GLN A 203 -7.53 19.00 -12.93
N ASN A 204 -6.87 18.62 -14.03
CA ASN A 204 -5.85 17.57 -14.03
C ASN A 204 -4.68 17.92 -13.10
N LYS A 205 -4.18 19.16 -13.13
CA LYS A 205 -3.14 19.60 -12.18
C LYS A 205 -3.60 19.49 -10.72
N SER A 206 -4.85 19.84 -10.42
CA SER A 206 -5.40 19.67 -9.06
C SER A 206 -5.46 18.20 -8.66
N ILE A 207 -5.92 17.32 -9.55
CA ILE A 207 -6.00 15.87 -9.29
C ILE A 207 -4.61 15.28 -9.07
N GLU A 208 -3.63 15.62 -9.91
CA GLU A 208 -2.23 15.17 -9.75
C GLU A 208 -1.68 15.54 -8.37
N SER A 209 -1.93 16.78 -7.92
CA SER A 209 -1.50 17.21 -6.59
C SER A 209 -2.16 16.40 -5.46
N LYS A 210 -3.46 16.07 -5.58
CA LYS A 210 -4.17 15.21 -4.63
C LYS A 210 -3.65 13.78 -4.62
N VAL A 211 -3.39 13.20 -5.80
CA VAL A 211 -2.82 11.85 -5.94
C VAL A 211 -1.45 11.78 -5.26
N LYS A 212 -0.60 12.77 -5.51
CA LYS A 212 0.73 12.86 -4.87
C LYS A 212 0.60 12.98 -3.34
N GLY A 213 -0.34 13.78 -2.86
CA GLY A 213 -0.63 13.90 -1.43
C GLY A 213 -1.10 12.58 -0.79
N LEU A 214 -1.95 11.81 -1.47
CA LEU A 214 -2.42 10.50 -1.02
C LEU A 214 -1.30 9.45 -1.04
N GLN A 215 -0.48 9.42 -2.09
CA GLN A 215 0.68 8.54 -2.17
C GLN A 215 1.63 8.73 -0.99
N ASN A 216 1.96 9.99 -0.65
CA ASN A 216 2.80 10.29 0.52
C ASN A 216 2.16 9.82 1.84
N LYS A 217 0.84 9.93 1.98
CA LYS A 217 0.12 9.44 3.17
C LYS A 217 0.17 7.91 3.28
N VAL A 218 -0.01 7.21 2.16
CA VAL A 218 0.07 5.73 2.11
C VAL A 218 1.47 5.27 2.49
N GLU A 219 2.51 5.86 1.90
CA GLU A 219 3.90 5.52 2.23
C GLU A 219 4.22 5.79 3.71
N GLY A 220 3.70 6.88 4.28
CA GLY A 220 3.81 7.18 5.71
C GLY A 220 3.11 6.13 6.59
N LEU A 221 1.91 5.70 6.22
CA LEU A 221 1.16 4.67 6.95
C LEU A 221 1.81 3.28 6.84
N GLU A 222 2.37 2.93 5.69
CA GLU A 222 3.11 1.67 5.50
C GLU A 222 4.33 1.62 6.42
N LYS A 223 5.11 2.71 6.52
CA LYS A 223 6.25 2.79 7.45
C LYS A 223 5.82 2.60 8.91
N VAL A 224 4.69 3.19 9.32
CA VAL A 224 4.14 3.04 10.68
C VAL A 224 3.66 1.61 10.93
N ARG A 225 2.96 1.00 9.96
CA ARG A 225 2.53 -0.41 10.04
C ARG A 225 3.73 -1.35 10.20
N ASP A 226 4.76 -1.17 9.38
CA ASP A 226 5.95 -2.02 9.39
C ASP A 226 6.73 -1.88 10.71
N TRP A 227 6.79 -0.67 11.26
CA TRP A 227 7.32 -0.42 12.61
C TRP A 227 6.52 -1.16 13.68
N HIS A 228 5.19 -1.05 13.69
CA HIS A 228 4.33 -1.77 14.63
C HIS A 228 4.44 -3.29 14.50
N TYR A 229 4.61 -3.82 13.28
CA TYR A 229 4.79 -5.26 13.06
C TYR A 229 6.12 -5.75 13.64
N LYS A 230 7.20 -4.97 13.48
CA LYS A 230 8.50 -5.27 14.08
C LYS A 230 8.42 -5.28 15.60
N ASP A 231 7.82 -4.25 16.21
CA ASP A 231 7.62 -4.16 17.66
C ASP A 231 6.77 -5.32 18.19
N TYR A 232 5.68 -5.67 17.50
CA TYR A 232 4.84 -6.82 17.85
C TYR A 232 5.63 -8.13 17.83
N THR A 233 6.45 -8.35 16.80
CA THR A 233 7.26 -9.56 16.67
C THR A 233 8.29 -9.67 17.79
N GLN A 234 8.94 -8.55 18.14
CA GLN A 234 9.88 -8.49 19.27
C GLN A 234 9.20 -8.76 20.61
N ALA A 235 8.02 -8.16 20.84
CA ALA A 235 7.24 -8.39 22.06
C ALA A 235 6.79 -9.85 22.17
N LEU A 236 6.37 -10.47 21.06
CA LEU A 236 5.98 -11.89 21.03
C LEU A 236 7.17 -12.81 21.35
N GLN A 237 8.35 -12.52 20.80
CA GLN A 237 9.58 -13.26 21.12
C GLN A 237 9.92 -13.14 22.61
N LEU A 238 9.87 -11.92 23.18
CA LEU A 238 10.11 -11.69 24.60
C LEU A 238 9.12 -12.46 25.48
N CYS A 239 7.83 -12.44 25.13
CA CYS A 239 6.80 -13.21 25.85
C CYS A 239 7.08 -14.72 25.82
N ASN A 240 7.55 -15.25 24.70
CA ASN A 240 7.91 -16.67 24.59
C ASN A 240 9.12 -17.01 25.47
N THR A 241 10.15 -16.15 25.47
CA THR A 241 11.32 -16.31 26.35
C THR A 241 10.92 -16.28 27.83
N LEU A 242 10.14 -15.28 28.25
CA LEU A 242 9.66 -15.18 29.63
C LEU A 242 8.80 -16.39 30.05
N LYS A 243 8.02 -16.96 29.12
CA LYS A 243 7.24 -18.17 29.38
C LYS A 243 8.13 -19.38 29.62
N GLN A 244 9.23 -19.51 28.86
CA GLN A 244 10.22 -20.58 29.04
C GLN A 244 10.98 -20.42 30.36
N GLU A 245 11.45 -19.21 30.67
CA GLU A 245 12.11 -18.90 31.95
C GLU A 245 11.19 -19.18 33.15
N SER A 246 9.91 -18.80 33.06
CA SER A 246 8.93 -19.11 34.11
C SER A 246 8.74 -20.61 34.32
N ALA A 247 8.77 -21.41 33.24
CA ALA A 247 8.68 -22.86 33.33
C ALA A 247 9.94 -23.46 33.98
N MET A 248 11.13 -22.98 33.60
CA MET A 248 12.40 -23.41 34.22
C MET A 248 12.43 -23.08 35.71
N LEU A 249 12.06 -21.85 36.10
CA LEU A 249 12.02 -21.44 37.51
C LEU A 249 11.02 -22.25 38.34
N LYS A 250 9.88 -22.64 37.76
CA LYS A 250 8.92 -23.52 38.44
C LYS A 250 9.51 -24.90 38.69
N GLU A 251 10.26 -25.43 37.74
CA GLU A 251 10.91 -26.73 37.86
C GLU A 251 12.06 -26.70 38.86
N GLU A 252 12.90 -25.66 38.83
CA GLU A 252 13.94 -25.44 39.84
C GLU A 252 13.34 -25.31 41.25
N LYS A 253 12.24 -24.55 41.39
CA LYS A 253 11.51 -24.43 42.66
C LYS A 253 11.02 -25.79 43.15
N ARG A 254 10.47 -26.62 42.26
CA ARG A 254 10.00 -27.98 42.57
C ARG A 254 11.16 -28.86 43.04
N ALA A 255 12.26 -28.89 42.28
CA ALA A 255 13.45 -29.66 42.62
C ALA A 255 14.06 -29.22 43.96
N LEU A 256 14.11 -27.91 44.24
CA LEU A 256 14.58 -27.39 45.51
C LEU A 256 13.66 -27.78 46.68
N ALA A 257 12.34 -27.71 46.49
CA ALA A 257 11.37 -28.15 47.49
C ALA A 257 11.51 -29.65 47.80
N GLU A 258 11.73 -30.49 46.78
CA GLU A 258 12.00 -31.92 46.94
C GLU A 258 13.31 -32.17 47.69
N LYS A 259 14.39 -31.45 47.35
CA LYS A 259 15.67 -31.53 48.06
C LYS A 259 15.51 -31.13 49.53
N PHE A 260 14.81 -30.04 49.82
CA PHE A 260 14.56 -29.57 51.18
C PHE A 260 13.71 -30.55 51.99
N ALA A 261 12.65 -31.10 51.39
CA ALA A 261 11.81 -32.11 52.03
C ALA A 261 12.59 -33.40 52.34
N SER A 262 13.51 -33.81 51.45
CA SER A 262 14.44 -34.91 51.73
C SER A 262 15.34 -34.59 52.91
N GLN A 263 15.97 -33.41 52.92
CA GLN A 263 16.86 -33.00 54.01
C GLN A 263 16.16 -32.95 55.37
N LEU A 264 14.93 -32.43 55.43
CA LEU A 264 14.11 -32.42 56.65
C LEU A 264 13.78 -33.84 57.13
N ARG A 265 13.45 -34.75 56.20
CA ARG A 265 13.20 -36.16 56.52
C ARG A 265 14.43 -36.83 57.11
N ASP A 266 15.59 -36.55 56.52
CA ASP A 266 16.87 -37.10 56.99
C ASP A 266 17.21 -36.58 58.38
N LEU A 267 17.06 -35.27 58.59
CA LEU A 267 17.27 -34.66 59.90
C LEU A 267 16.34 -35.25 60.95
N GLY A 268 15.04 -35.41 60.63
CA GLY A 268 14.08 -36.07 61.51
C GLY A 268 14.49 -37.50 61.83
N GLY A 269 14.96 -38.27 60.84
CA GLY A 269 15.50 -39.61 61.05
C GLY A 269 16.70 -39.64 62.00
N PHE A 270 17.64 -38.70 61.85
CA PHE A 270 18.80 -38.61 62.73
C PHE A 270 18.45 -38.18 64.15
N VAL A 271 17.48 -37.27 64.33
CA VAL A 271 16.97 -36.91 65.67
C VAL A 271 16.34 -38.14 66.33
N THR A 272 15.47 -38.86 65.62
CA THR A 272 14.88 -40.10 66.13
C THR A 272 15.95 -41.13 66.49
N ASP A 273 16.99 -41.30 65.67
CA ASP A 273 18.10 -42.20 65.99
C ASP A 273 18.80 -41.78 67.29
N LEU A 274 19.06 -40.49 67.50
CA LEU A 274 19.70 -39.98 68.72
C LEU A 274 18.82 -40.18 69.95
N ASP A 275 17.50 -39.95 69.85
CA ASP A 275 16.54 -40.21 70.93
C ASP A 275 16.55 -41.70 71.32
N LEU A 276 16.56 -42.59 70.32
CA LEU A 276 16.66 -44.04 70.54
C LEU A 276 17.99 -44.45 71.18
N VAL A 277 19.10 -43.79 70.83
CA VAL A 277 20.40 -44.02 71.49
C VAL A 277 20.36 -43.55 72.94
N ALA A 278 19.77 -42.39 73.22
CA ALA A 278 19.67 -41.84 74.58
C ALA A 278 18.84 -42.72 75.51
N GLU A 279 17.76 -43.31 75.00
CA GLU A 279 16.90 -44.25 75.73
C GLU A 279 17.37 -45.71 75.67
N GLU A 280 18.56 -45.97 75.09
CA GLU A 280 19.16 -47.31 74.92
C GLU A 280 18.23 -48.34 74.21
N ILE A 281 17.35 -47.86 73.33
CA ILE A 281 16.36 -48.69 72.64
C ILE A 281 17.00 -49.49 71.49
N ARG A 282 16.72 -50.79 71.44
CA ARG A 282 17.15 -51.68 70.35
C ARG A 282 16.18 -51.62 69.18
N ILE A 283 16.69 -51.39 67.98
CA ILE A 283 15.91 -51.41 66.73
C ILE A 283 16.50 -52.41 65.73
N TYR A 284 15.66 -52.87 64.80
CA TYR A 284 16.12 -53.57 63.61
C TYR A 284 16.83 -52.59 62.67
N VAL A 285 18.02 -52.93 62.20
CA VAL A 285 18.85 -52.04 61.35
C VAL A 285 19.01 -52.59 59.93
N CYS A 286 18.13 -53.50 59.55
CA CYS A 286 18.08 -54.07 58.22
C CYS A 286 17.46 -53.07 57.21
N PRO A 287 18.14 -52.78 56.09
CA PRO A 287 17.56 -51.95 55.04
C PRO A 287 16.51 -52.74 54.27
N HIS A 288 15.27 -52.24 54.22
CA HIS A 288 14.17 -52.86 53.48
C HIS A 288 13.42 -51.84 52.63
N ASN A 289 13.37 -52.10 51.32
CA ASN A 289 12.60 -51.27 50.38
C ASN A 289 11.10 -51.62 50.37
N ASN A 290 10.73 -52.82 50.82
CA ASN A 290 9.35 -53.28 50.91
C ASN A 290 9.12 -53.98 52.25
N LEU A 291 8.37 -53.32 53.13
CA LEU A 291 8.07 -53.84 54.47
C LEU A 291 7.15 -55.07 54.44
N ARG A 292 6.41 -55.30 53.34
CA ARG A 292 5.51 -56.46 53.20
C ARG A 292 6.24 -57.77 52.89
N GLY A 293 7.51 -57.70 52.48
CA GLY A 293 8.33 -58.87 52.13
C GLY A 293 9.34 -59.29 53.22
N ILE A 294 9.23 -58.72 54.43
CA ILE A 294 10.14 -59.08 55.52
C ILE A 294 9.71 -60.44 56.08
N HIS A 295 10.50 -61.48 55.79
CA HIS A 295 10.26 -62.83 56.29
C HIS A 295 10.82 -63.00 57.70
N TYR A 296 10.19 -63.83 58.53
CA TYR A 296 10.63 -64.12 59.91
C TYR A 296 12.09 -64.60 60.01
N ALA A 297 12.62 -65.23 58.96
CA ALA A 297 14.01 -65.67 58.91
C ALA A 297 15.03 -64.51 58.82
N THR A 298 14.65 -63.35 58.28
CA THR A 298 15.54 -62.19 58.07
C THR A 298 15.39 -61.09 59.13
N ALA A 299 14.34 -61.14 59.95
CA ALA A 299 14.04 -60.16 60.99
C ALA A 299 14.60 -60.55 62.37
N LYS A 300 15.88 -60.91 62.48
CA LYS A 300 16.43 -61.50 63.72
C LYS A 300 17.39 -60.62 64.52
N GLU A 301 17.90 -59.53 63.95
CA GLU A 301 18.96 -58.74 64.60
C GLU A 301 18.48 -57.33 64.96
N THR A 302 18.23 -57.12 66.25
CA THR A 302 18.10 -55.79 66.82
C THR A 302 19.43 -55.35 67.42
N GLN A 303 19.80 -54.08 67.28
CA GLN A 303 21.00 -53.52 67.91
C GLN A 303 20.69 -52.15 68.52
N ILE A 304 21.42 -51.81 69.58
CA ILE A 304 21.46 -50.42 70.07
C ILE A 304 22.37 -49.66 69.12
N LYS A 305 21.85 -48.60 68.49
CA LYS A 305 22.67 -47.74 67.65
C LYS A 305 23.62 -46.95 68.56
N LYS A 306 24.88 -46.77 68.15
CA LYS A 306 25.86 -46.00 68.93
C LYS A 306 25.91 -44.57 68.40
N VAL A 307 26.10 -43.58 69.28
CA VAL A 307 26.19 -42.15 68.91
C VAL A 307 27.16 -41.92 67.74
N TRP A 308 28.34 -42.54 67.78
CA TRP A 308 29.34 -42.38 66.73
C TRP A 308 28.91 -42.93 65.36
N ARG A 309 28.02 -43.95 65.33
CA ARG A 309 27.45 -44.47 64.08
C ARG A 309 26.48 -43.46 63.47
N VAL A 310 25.58 -42.91 64.28
CA VAL A 310 24.65 -41.85 63.84
C VAL A 310 25.43 -40.66 63.30
N ALA A 311 26.43 -40.18 64.04
CA ALA A 311 27.27 -39.07 63.61
C ALA A 311 28.10 -39.39 62.34
N GLY A 312 28.48 -40.65 62.13
CA GLY A 312 29.16 -41.10 60.92
C GLY A 312 28.25 -41.16 59.70
N GLU A 313 27.00 -41.58 59.87
CA GLU A 313 25.97 -41.59 58.81
C GLU A 313 25.56 -40.16 58.41
N MET A 314 25.38 -39.27 59.38
CA MET A 314 25.20 -37.84 59.15
C MET A 314 26.36 -37.26 58.33
N TRP A 315 27.60 -37.54 58.74
CA TRP A 315 28.79 -37.06 58.05
C TRP A 315 28.84 -37.49 56.58
N LYS A 316 28.75 -38.79 56.30
CA LYS A 316 28.81 -39.34 54.93
C LYS A 316 27.76 -38.73 54.00
N ARG A 317 26.62 -38.31 54.55
CA ARG A 317 25.53 -37.73 53.77
C ARG A 317 25.82 -36.32 53.30
N TRP A 318 26.63 -35.57 54.04
CA TRP A 318 26.89 -34.15 53.76
C TRP A 318 28.36 -33.82 53.50
N GLU A 319 29.27 -34.80 53.54
CA GLU A 319 30.71 -34.58 53.34
C GLU A 319 31.07 -33.93 52.00
N ASN A 320 30.20 -34.03 50.98
CA ASN A 320 30.39 -33.40 49.68
C ASN A 320 29.75 -32.00 49.56
N GLU A 321 28.97 -31.57 50.56
CA GLU A 321 28.30 -30.27 50.55
C GLU A 321 29.23 -29.21 51.16
N ALA A 322 29.85 -28.36 50.32
CA ALA A 322 30.83 -27.36 50.78
C ALA A 322 30.29 -26.43 51.89
N LYS A 323 29.00 -26.09 51.85
CA LYS A 323 28.34 -25.30 52.91
C LYS A 323 28.28 -26.05 54.24
N PHE A 324 28.05 -27.36 54.20
CA PHE A 324 28.08 -28.20 55.40
C PHE A 324 29.48 -28.27 55.99
N LEU A 325 30.51 -28.54 55.17
CA LEU A 325 31.89 -28.61 55.65
C LEU A 325 32.33 -27.32 56.34
N LYS A 326 32.01 -26.16 55.75
CA LYS A 326 32.30 -24.85 56.34
C LYS A 326 31.54 -24.64 57.66
N ALA A 327 30.25 -24.99 57.71
CA ALA A 327 29.45 -24.86 58.93
C ALA A 327 29.97 -25.79 60.05
N TYR A 328 30.38 -27.00 59.69
CA TYR A 328 30.97 -27.98 60.59
C TYR A 328 32.31 -27.51 61.18
N GLU A 329 33.22 -27.00 60.35
CA GLU A 329 34.48 -26.38 60.77
C GLU A 329 34.23 -25.19 61.72
N THR A 330 33.34 -24.28 61.31
CA THR A 330 32.99 -23.08 62.10
C THR A 330 32.41 -23.46 63.47
N ALA A 331 31.51 -24.45 63.52
CA ALA A 331 30.90 -24.89 64.78
C ALA A 331 31.95 -25.44 65.75
N ARG A 332 32.94 -26.16 65.24
CA ARG A 332 34.03 -26.71 66.07
C ARG A 332 35.00 -25.64 66.53
N GLN A 333 35.39 -24.71 65.66
CA GLN A 333 36.21 -23.56 66.07
C GLN A 333 35.50 -22.76 67.17
N ASN A 334 34.20 -22.51 67.03
CA ASN A 334 33.41 -21.81 68.05
C ASN A 334 33.44 -22.53 69.42
N ILE A 335 33.37 -23.86 69.46
CA ILE A 335 33.48 -24.63 70.71
C ILE A 335 34.87 -24.45 71.33
N LEU A 336 35.93 -24.48 70.52
CA LEU A 336 37.30 -24.28 70.98
C LEU A 336 37.49 -22.86 71.53
N ASP A 337 37.06 -21.85 70.80
CA ASP A 337 37.14 -20.43 71.20
C ASP A 337 36.34 -20.18 72.49
N HIS A 338 35.13 -20.74 72.58
CA HIS A 338 34.27 -20.63 73.76
C HIS A 338 34.92 -21.29 74.98
N THR A 339 35.46 -22.50 74.82
CA THR A 339 36.18 -23.21 75.89
C THR A 339 37.41 -22.43 76.34
N ARG A 340 38.21 -21.93 75.39
CA ARG A 340 39.39 -21.12 75.66
C ARG A 340 39.03 -19.85 76.43
N ALA A 341 37.94 -19.18 76.08
CA ALA A 341 37.47 -18.00 76.79
C ALA A 341 37.12 -18.31 78.26
N HIS A 342 36.44 -19.44 78.52
CA HIS A 342 36.18 -19.89 79.88
C HIS A 342 37.46 -20.24 80.66
N GLU A 343 38.43 -20.89 80.01
CA GLU A 343 39.70 -21.22 80.66
C GLU A 343 40.52 -19.98 81.01
N VAL A 344 40.57 -18.98 80.11
CA VAL A 344 41.21 -17.68 80.38
C VAL A 344 40.54 -16.97 81.56
N ALA A 345 39.20 -16.93 81.58
CA ALA A 345 38.43 -16.31 82.65
C ALA A 345 38.65 -16.99 84.01
N LEU A 346 38.91 -18.30 84.02
CA LEU A 346 39.18 -19.09 85.22
C LEU A 346 40.67 -19.21 85.57
N HIS A 347 41.55 -18.45 84.89
CA HIS A 347 43.02 -18.52 85.05
C HIS A 347 43.58 -19.95 84.91
N ARG A 348 43.02 -20.74 83.99
CA ARG A 348 43.50 -22.09 83.67
C ARG A 348 44.47 -22.05 82.50
N ASN A 349 45.38 -23.03 82.46
CA ASN A 349 46.47 -23.09 81.47
C ASN A 349 46.06 -23.65 80.10
N GLY A 350 44.76 -23.77 79.83
CA GLY A 350 44.27 -24.21 78.53
C GLY A 350 44.39 -25.73 78.31
N ASP A 351 44.22 -26.54 79.35
CA ASP A 351 44.34 -27.99 79.22
C ASP A 351 43.10 -28.58 78.53
N TRP A 352 41.92 -28.03 78.80
CA TRP A 352 40.66 -28.56 78.27
C TRP A 352 40.46 -28.20 76.81
N TRP A 353 40.79 -26.97 76.37
CA TRP A 353 40.70 -26.65 74.94
C TRP A 353 41.68 -27.52 74.11
N ARG A 354 42.88 -27.82 74.64
CA ARG A 354 43.87 -28.68 73.97
C ARG A 354 43.38 -30.11 73.83
N GLU A 355 42.78 -30.67 74.87
CA GLU A 355 42.17 -31.99 74.84
C GLU A 355 41.01 -32.06 73.83
N ILE A 356 40.12 -31.07 73.82
CA ILE A 356 39.01 -30.99 72.86
C ILE A 356 39.54 -30.87 71.43
N LYS A 357 40.55 -30.01 71.20
CA LYS A 357 41.16 -29.86 69.87
C LYS A 357 41.78 -31.18 69.40
N ALA A 358 42.53 -31.88 70.25
CA ALA A 358 43.11 -33.17 69.90
C ALA A 358 42.03 -34.21 69.56
N ALA A 359 40.90 -34.21 70.27
CA ALA A 359 39.76 -35.07 69.97
C ALA A 359 39.10 -34.72 68.62
N PHE A 360 38.96 -33.44 68.28
CA PHE A 360 38.48 -33.00 66.97
C PHE A 360 39.43 -33.39 65.83
N ASP A 361 40.74 -33.14 65.99
CA ASP A 361 41.78 -33.50 65.01
C ASP A 361 41.78 -35.02 64.73
N GLU A 362 41.58 -35.85 65.76
CA GLU A 362 41.45 -37.31 65.62
C GLU A 362 40.18 -37.71 64.87
N LEU A 363 39.04 -37.09 65.18
CA LEU A 363 37.77 -37.37 64.52
C LEU A 363 37.77 -36.94 63.05
N ASP A 364 38.40 -35.81 62.73
CA ASP A 364 38.49 -35.33 61.36
C ASP A 364 39.41 -36.20 60.51
N ARG A 365 40.52 -36.68 61.08
CA ARG A 365 41.38 -37.65 60.42
C ARG A 365 40.64 -38.94 60.07
N LYS A 366 39.79 -39.44 60.98
CA LYS A 366 38.92 -40.61 60.73
C LYS A 366 37.87 -40.35 59.64
N ARG A 367 37.51 -39.09 59.41
CA ARG A 367 36.56 -38.63 58.40
C ARG A 367 37.23 -38.21 57.10
N HIS A 368 38.57 -38.34 57.00
CA HIS A 368 39.37 -37.82 55.90
C HIS A 368 39.14 -36.32 55.63
N PHE A 369 38.78 -35.56 56.67
CA PHE A 369 38.62 -34.13 56.63
C PHE A 369 39.90 -33.48 57.19
N CYS A 370 40.46 -32.52 56.45
CA CYS A 370 41.64 -31.78 56.89
C CYS A 370 41.24 -30.34 57.17
N THR A 371 41.18 -29.97 58.44
CA THR A 371 40.97 -28.59 58.89
C THR A 371 42.08 -28.23 59.88
N THR A 372 42.42 -26.95 59.94
CA THR A 372 43.36 -26.42 60.92
C THR A 372 42.62 -25.45 61.80
N TYR A 373 42.29 -25.89 63.02
CA TYR A 373 41.72 -25.02 64.04
C TYR A 373 42.77 -24.01 64.54
N THR A 374 42.37 -22.76 64.68
CA THR A 374 43.22 -21.63 65.10
C THR A 374 43.28 -21.44 66.61
#